data_AF-A0A420SCZ4-F1
#
_entry.id   AF-A0A420SCZ4-F1
#
_cell.length_a   1.000
_cell.length_b   1.000
_cell.length_c   1.000
_cell.angle_alpha   90.00
_cell.angle_beta   90.00
_cell.angle_gamma   90.00
#
_symmetry.space_group_name_H-M   'P 1'
#
loop_
_entity.id
_entity.type
_entity.pdbx_description
1 polymer ?
#
loop_
_entity_poly.entity_id
_entity_poly.type
_entity_poly.pdbx_seq_one_letter_code
_entity_poly.pdbx_strand_id
1 'polypeptide(L)' 'MVFETRPRSDVFKVDATPGIPHVWYTEIFGSPTTDSIKNPLTAAYLRIDKGPPVSPPVYEFDEAGIVIEGRFLCLGHC' A
#
# COMPACT_ATOMS: atom_id res chain seq x y z
N MET A 1 -1.57 24.71 -4.28
CA MET A 1 -1.39 23.35 -4.79
C MET A 1 -1.38 23.42 -6.30
N VAL A 2 -0.30 22.98 -6.93
CA VAL A 2 -0.22 22.79 -8.39
C VAL A 2 -0.30 21.30 -8.63
N PHE A 3 -1.31 20.86 -9.38
CA PHE A 3 -1.37 19.47 -9.83
C PHE A 3 -0.28 19.25 -10.87
N GLU A 4 0.61 18.30 -10.62
CA GLU A 4 1.68 17.92 -11.52
C GLU A 4 1.27 16.69 -12.33
N THR A 5 1.36 16.76 -13.65
CA THR A 5 1.09 15.60 -14.51
C THR A 5 2.37 14.79 -14.65
N ARG A 6 2.33 13.52 -14.26
CA ARG A 6 3.46 12.59 -14.39
C ARG A 6 3.18 11.53 -15.45
N PRO A 7 4.22 10.98 -16.11
CA PRO A 7 4.07 9.84 -17.01
C PRO A 7 3.41 8.66 -16.29
N ARG A 8 2.51 7.95 -16.98
CA ARG A 8 1.81 6.79 -16.38
C ARG A 8 2.77 5.71 -15.87
N SER A 9 3.95 5.56 -16.49
CA SER A 9 4.98 4.61 -16.07
C SER A 9 5.50 4.84 -14.64
N ASP A 10 5.33 6.05 -14.09
CA ASP A 10 5.84 6.38 -12.76
C ASP A 10 5.13 5.61 -11.65
N VAL A 11 3.91 5.10 -11.89
CA VAL A 11 3.22 4.22 -10.93
C VAL A 11 3.95 2.90 -10.69
N PHE A 12 4.84 2.50 -11.60
CA PHE A 12 5.64 1.27 -11.47
C PHE A 12 6.99 1.49 -10.80
N LYS A 13 7.38 2.75 -10.55
CA LYS A 13 8.64 3.11 -9.87
C LYS A 13 8.46 3.01 -8.36
N VAL A 14 8.24 1.79 -7.89
CA VAL A 14 8.06 1.47 -6.47
C VAL A 14 9.24 0.63 -6.01
N ASP A 15 9.80 0.96 -4.86
CA ASP A 15 10.95 0.23 -4.33
C ASP A 15 10.56 -1.20 -3.96
N ALA A 16 11.48 -2.13 -4.23
CA ALA A 16 11.31 -3.52 -3.83
C ALA A 16 11.53 -3.63 -2.32
N THR A 17 10.53 -4.13 -1.59
CA THR A 17 10.68 -4.40 -0.15
C THR A 17 11.64 -5.57 0.03
N PRO A 18 12.73 -5.43 0.81
CA PRO A 18 13.66 -6.52 1.05
C PRO A 18 12.92 -7.72 1.68
N GLY A 19 13.02 -8.89 1.05
CA GLY A 19 12.54 -10.17 1.61
C GLY A 19 11.09 -10.56 1.32
N ILE A 20 10.29 -9.70 0.66
CA ILE A 20 8.91 -10.04 0.27
C ILE A 20 8.83 -10.19 -1.25
N PRO A 21 8.81 -11.42 -1.80
CA PRO A 21 8.64 -11.61 -3.24
C PRO A 21 7.23 -11.17 -3.67
N HIS A 22 7.11 -10.62 -4.87
CA HIS A 22 5.83 -10.21 -5.51
C HIS A 22 5.11 -8.99 -4.92
N VAL A 23 5.68 -8.31 -3.92
CA VAL A 23 5.12 -7.08 -3.35
C VAL A 23 6.15 -5.97 -3.39
N TRP A 24 5.76 -4.81 -3.95
CA TRP A 24 6.53 -3.58 -3.95
C TRP A 24 5.76 -2.52 -3.17
N TYR A 25 6.50 -1.71 -2.41
CA TYR A 25 5.95 -0.78 -1.45
C TYR A 25 6.61 0.59 -1.58
N THR A 26 5.80 1.64 -1.53
CA THR A 26 6.28 2.99 -1.24
C THR A 26 5.33 3.68 -0.28
N GLU A 27 5.89 4.40 0.68
CA GLU A 27 5.10 5.27 1.55
C GLU A 27 4.66 6.51 0.76
N ILE A 28 3.37 6.86 0.84
CA ILE A 28 2.84 8.11 0.27
C ILE A 28 2.91 9.21 1.33
N PHE A 29 2.51 8.89 2.56
CA PHE A 29 2.71 9.72 3.73
C PHE A 29 2.70 8.86 5.01
N GLY A 30 3.60 9.18 5.93
CA GLY A 30 3.65 8.64 7.27
C GLY A 30 3.30 9.72 8.30
N SER A 31 2.63 9.32 9.38
CA SER A 31 2.51 10.19 10.54
C SER A 31 3.85 10.30 11.26
N PRO A 32 4.21 11.48 11.82
CA PRO A 32 5.43 11.63 12.59
C PRO A 32 5.48 10.62 13.74
N THR A 33 6.64 10.03 13.99
CA THR A 33 6.94 9.05 15.05
C THR A 33 6.97 9.70 16.45
N THR A 34 6.10 10.66 16.71
CA THR A 34 5.89 11.20 18.06
C THR A 34 4.82 10.35 18.73
N ASP A 35 5.13 9.79 19.90
CA ASP A 35 4.26 8.92 20.72
C ASP A 35 2.91 9.55 21.12
N SER A 36 2.65 10.81 20.73
CA SER A 36 1.46 11.59 21.06
C SER A 36 0.36 11.56 20.00
N ILE A 37 0.58 10.96 18.82
CA ILE A 37 -0.44 10.94 17.75
C ILE A 37 -1.40 9.77 17.96
N LYS A 38 -2.59 10.08 18.47
CA LYS A 38 -3.71 9.15 18.55
C LYS A 38 -4.22 8.90 17.12
N ASN A 39 -4.07 7.67 16.62
CA ASN A 39 -4.41 7.21 15.26
C ASN A 39 -3.51 7.81 14.16
N PRO A 40 -2.27 7.31 13.98
CA PRO A 40 -1.41 7.75 12.90
C PRO A 40 -2.06 7.41 11.55
N LEU A 41 -2.35 8.43 10.74
CA LEU A 41 -2.70 8.23 9.34
C LEU A 41 -1.43 7.85 8.59
N THR A 42 -1.45 6.66 8.02
CA THR A 42 -0.40 6.17 7.12
C THR A 42 -1.05 5.76 5.82
N ALA A 43 -0.40 6.08 4.71
CA ALA A 43 -0.83 5.60 3.41
C ALA A 43 0.37 5.09 2.64
N ALA A 44 0.17 3.94 2.02
CA ALA A 44 1.16 3.29 1.19
C ALA A 44 0.56 3.01 -0.18
N TYR A 45 1.43 3.05 -1.18
CA TYR A 45 1.13 2.51 -2.49
C TYR A 45 1.77 1.13 -2.59
N LEU A 46 0.92 0.13 -2.87
CA LEU A 46 1.35 -1.23 -3.08
C LEU A 46 1.19 -1.59 -4.55
N ARG A 47 2.25 -2.14 -5.12
CA ARG A 47 2.15 -2.93 -6.35
C ARG A 47 2.29 -4.38 -5.96
N ILE A 48 1.35 -5.21 -6.39
CA ILE A 48 1.31 -6.63 -6.09
C ILE A 48 1.28 -7.38 -7.41
N ASP A 49 2.32 -8.14 -7.69
CA ASP A 49 2.33 -9.06 -8.83
C ASP A 49 1.70 -10.39 -8.41
N LYS A 50 1.23 -11.17 -9.38
CA LYS A 50 0.58 -12.46 -9.11
C LYS A 50 1.57 -13.41 -8.43
N GLY A 51 1.29 -13.76 -7.18
CA GLY A 51 2.04 -14.72 -6.37
C GLY A 51 1.20 -15.93 -5.93
N PRO A 52 1.77 -16.81 -5.10
CA PRO A 52 0.99 -17.84 -4.41
C PRO A 52 -0.06 -17.20 -3.50
N PRO A 53 -1.20 -17.85 -3.25
CA PRO A 53 -2.21 -17.34 -2.33
C PRO A 53 -1.65 -17.25 -0.91
N VAL A 54 -1.92 -16.14 -0.23
CA VAL A 54 -1.53 -15.89 1.16
C VAL A 54 -2.78 -15.59 1.99
N SER A 55 -2.76 -15.96 3.26
CA SER A 55 -3.84 -15.61 4.21
C SER A 55 -3.76 -14.11 4.53
N PRO A 56 -4.90 -13.41 4.64
CA PRO A 56 -4.90 -12.01 5.06
C PRO A 56 -4.35 -11.88 6.49
N PRO A 57 -3.48 -10.89 6.76
CA PRO A 57 -3.06 -10.56 8.11
C PRO A 57 -4.23 -10.00 8.94
N VAL A 58 -4.13 -10.11 10.26
CA VAL A 58 -5.09 -9.51 11.20
C VAL A 58 -4.38 -8.34 11.89
N TYR A 59 -4.98 -7.16 11.81
CA TYR A 59 -4.49 -5.94 12.45
C TYR A 59 -5.46 -5.46 13.52
N GLU A 60 -4.96 -4.68 14.49
CA GLU A 60 -5.77 -4.06 15.56
C GLU A 60 -6.43 -2.74 15.14
N PHE A 61 -6.22 -2.33 13.89
CA PHE A 61 -6.71 -1.08 13.32
C PHE A 61 -7.42 -1.34 12.00
N ASP A 62 -8.34 -0.44 11.64
CA ASP A 62 -9.06 -0.51 10.38
C ASP A 62 -8.15 -0.11 9.22
N GLU A 63 -8.15 -0.92 8.16
CA GLU A 63 -7.45 -0.64 6.92
C GLU A 63 -8.46 -0.50 5.77
N ALA A 64 -8.23 0.46 4.88
CA ALA A 64 -8.98 0.62 3.65
C ALA A 64 -8.03 0.80 2.47
N GLY A 65 -8.36 0.17 1.35
CA GLY A 65 -7.55 0.22 0.13
C GLY A 65 -8.40 0.45 -1.11
N ILE A 66 -7.82 1.09 -2.11
CA ILE A 66 -8.44 1.30 -3.42
C ILE A 66 -7.56 0.62 -4.47
N VAL A 67 -8.17 -0.25 -5.28
CA VAL A 67 -7.48 -0.86 -6.43
C VAL A 67 -7.49 0.14 -7.58
N ILE A 68 -6.33 0.70 -7.88
CA ILE A 68 -6.16 1.67 -8.98
C ILE A 68 -6.05 0.95 -10.33
N GLU A 69 -5.39 -0.21 -10.38
CA GLU A 69 -5.22 -1.01 -11.59
C GLU A 69 -5.18 -2.52 -11.24
N GLY A 70 -5.75 -3.35 -12.12
CA GLY A 70 -5.76 -4.80 -11.97
C GLY A 70 -6.97 -5.34 -11.19
N ARG A 71 -6.80 -6.52 -10.59
CA ARG A 71 -7.82 -7.15 -9.74
C ARG A 71 -7.14 -7.68 -8.49
N PHE A 72 -7.71 -7.36 -7.35
CA PHE A 72 -7.32 -7.92 -6.07
C PHE A 72 -8.45 -8.81 -5.55
N LEU A 73 -8.10 -10.02 -5.11
CA LEU A 73 -9.09 -10.96 -4.57
C LEU A 73 -8.98 -10.97 -3.05
N CYS A 74 -9.88 -10.27 -2.36
CA CYS A 74 -10.11 -10.43 -0.93
C CYS A 74 -11.00 -11.65 -0.69
N LEU A 75 -10.46 -12.71 -0.10
CA LEU A 75 -11.23 -13.85 0.41
C LEU A 75 -11.47 -13.65 1.91
N GLY A 76 -12.41 -12.77 2.27
CA GLY A 76 -12.78 -12.42 3.64
C GLY A 76 -13.73 -11.22 3.71
N HIS A 77 -14.38 -10.99 4.86
CA HIS A 77 -15.26 -9.83 5.09
C HIS A 77 -14.49 -8.52 4.87
N CYS A 78 -14.77 -7.86 3.74
CA CYS A 78 -14.52 -6.43 3.58
C CYS A 78 -15.58 -5.62 4.34
#